data_AF-Q46TG2-F1
#
_entry.id   AF-Q46TG2-F1
#
_cell.length_a   1.000
_cell.length_b   1.000
_cell.length_c   1.000
_cell.angle_alpha   90.00
_cell.angle_beta   90.00
_cell.angle_gamma   90.00
#
_symmetry.space_group_name_H-M   'P 1'
#
loop_
_entity.id
_entity.type
_entity.pdbx_description
1 polymer ?
#
loop_
_entity_poly.entity_id
_entity_poly.type
_entity_poly.pdbx_seq_one_letter_code
_entity_poly.pdbx_strand_id
1 'polypeptide(L)'
;MPAHAQDTQAHTLNTEPNLARPDDFYEALIDMHRDLDDAQSQAANAQLILLLANHIGDHDVLLAAMHAAREGIAGDTTTAN
;
A
#
# COMPACT_ATOMS: atom_id res chain seq x y z
N MET A 1 19.07 -37.09 -2.13
CA MET A 1 19.10 -35.64 -1.89
C MET A 1 18.80 -34.92 -3.20
N PRO A 2 17.58 -34.43 -3.38
CA PRO A 2 17.34 -33.12 -3.97
C PRO A 2 16.97 -32.18 -2.83
N ALA A 3 17.67 -31.05 -2.76
CA ALA A 3 17.35 -29.98 -1.84
C ALA A 3 15.90 -29.55 -2.12
N HIS A 4 15.04 -29.65 -1.10
CA HIS A 4 13.94 -28.71 -0.98
C HIS A 4 14.61 -27.35 -0.80
N ALA A 5 14.95 -26.72 -1.94
CA ALA A 5 15.13 -25.30 -1.99
C ALA A 5 13.83 -24.76 -1.42
N GLN A 6 13.92 -24.25 -0.19
CA GLN A 6 12.97 -23.28 0.28
C GLN A 6 13.00 -22.21 -0.82
N ASP A 7 12.02 -22.28 -1.72
CA ASP A 7 11.59 -21.11 -2.47
C ASP A 7 11.45 -20.05 -1.40
N THR A 8 12.45 -19.16 -1.37
CA THR A 8 12.39 -17.92 -0.63
C THR A 8 11.01 -17.40 -0.94
N GLN A 9 10.11 -17.48 0.03
CA GLN A 9 8.80 -16.86 -0.08
C GLN A 9 9.14 -15.39 -0.05
N ALA A 10 9.47 -14.86 -1.23
CA ALA A 10 9.51 -13.46 -1.51
C ALA A 10 8.12 -13.01 -1.08
N HIS A 11 8.07 -12.35 0.07
CA HIS A 11 6.91 -11.68 0.63
C HIS A 11 6.49 -10.64 -0.42
N THR A 12 5.82 -11.15 -1.43
CA THR A 12 5.47 -10.46 -2.66
C THR A 12 4.29 -9.61 -2.25
N LEU A 13 4.55 -8.32 -2.14
CA LEU A 13 3.51 -7.33 -1.93
C LEU A 13 2.40 -7.61 -2.93
N ASN A 14 1.20 -7.87 -2.43
CA ASN A 14 0.05 -8.04 -3.29
C ASN A 14 -0.35 -6.66 -3.82
N THR A 15 0.06 -6.34 -5.04
CA THR A 15 -0.31 -5.12 -5.78
C THR A 15 -1.64 -5.27 -6.50
N GLU A 16 -2.27 -6.44 -6.45
CA GLU A 16 -3.61 -6.64 -6.97
C GLU A 16 -4.63 -6.07 -5.98
N PRO A 17 -5.81 -5.62 -6.45
CA PRO A 17 -6.89 -5.18 -5.58
C PRO A 17 -7.40 -6.37 -4.73
N ASN A 18 -6.78 -6.57 -3.57
CA ASN A 18 -7.14 -7.60 -2.59
C ASN A 18 -8.25 -7.13 -1.63
N LEU A 19 -8.85 -5.97 -1.90
CA LEU A 19 -10.00 -5.46 -1.15
C LEU A 19 -11.25 -6.18 -1.64
N ALA A 20 -11.88 -6.97 -0.75
CA ALA A 20 -13.12 -7.68 -1.05
C ALA A 20 -14.27 -6.74 -1.46
N ARG A 21 -14.21 -5.47 -1.03
CA ARG A 21 -15.13 -4.40 -1.40
C ARG A 21 -14.36 -3.08 -1.55
N PRO A 22 -13.87 -2.78 -2.75
CA PRO A 22 -13.14 -1.54 -2.99
C PRO A 22 -14.05 -0.31 -2.78
N ASP A 23 -15.32 -0.40 -3.19
CA ASP A 23 -16.28 0.72 -3.09
C ASP A 23 -16.50 1.18 -1.65
N ASP A 24 -16.81 0.24 -0.74
CA ASP A 24 -17.02 0.53 0.69
C ASP A 24 -15.76 1.15 1.34
N PHE A 25 -14.56 0.73 0.90
CA PHE A 25 -13.30 1.28 1.40
C PHE A 25 -13.03 2.71 0.88
N TYR A 26 -13.29 2.95 -0.41
CA TYR A 26 -13.17 4.30 -0.97
C TYR A 26 -14.18 5.26 -0.36
N GLU A 27 -15.41 4.82 -0.11
CA GLU A 27 -16.41 5.64 0.58
C GLU A 27 -15.96 5.99 1.99
N ALA A 28 -15.45 5.02 2.77
CA ALA A 28 -14.92 5.25 4.11
C ALA A 28 -13.69 6.19 4.11
N LEU A 29 -12.83 6.11 3.11
CA LEU A 29 -11.71 7.05 2.94
C LEU A 29 -12.20 8.47 2.68
N ILE A 30 -13.14 8.65 1.75
CA ILE A 30 -13.70 9.97 1.43
C ILE A 30 -14.42 10.56 2.66
N ASP A 31 -15.18 9.72 3.38
CA ASP A 31 -15.88 10.15 4.59
C ASP A 31 -14.89 10.57 5.70
N MET A 32 -13.77 9.84 5.85
CA MET A 32 -12.68 10.22 6.76
C MET A 32 -12.10 11.61 6.44
N HIS A 33 -12.10 12.03 5.17
CA HIS A 33 -11.58 13.33 4.74
C HIS A 33 -12.62 14.46 4.74
N ARG A 34 -13.92 14.15 4.85
CA ARG A 34 -15.02 15.09 4.57
C ARG A 34 -15.01 16.36 5.43
N ASP A 35 -14.54 16.24 6.66
CA ASP A 35 -14.51 17.33 7.64
C ASP A 35 -13.08 17.80 7.98
N LEU A 36 -12.07 17.34 7.21
CA LEU A 36 -10.67 17.65 7.46
C LEU A 36 -10.16 18.71 6.47
N ASP A 37 -9.32 19.62 6.96
CA ASP A 37 -8.52 20.48 6.08
C ASP A 37 -7.42 19.66 5.38
N ASP A 38 -6.78 20.24 4.35
CA ASP A 38 -5.74 19.53 3.59
C ASP A 38 -4.61 19.01 4.50
N ALA A 39 -4.21 19.78 5.51
CA ALA A 39 -3.14 19.40 6.43
C ALA A 39 -3.54 18.23 7.35
N GLN A 40 -4.76 18.25 7.86
CA GLN A 40 -5.36 17.20 8.67
C GLN A 40 -5.62 15.94 7.85
N SER A 41 -6.07 16.09 6.62
CA SER A 41 -6.26 14.99 5.66
C SER A 41 -4.93 14.26 5.40
N GLN A 42 -3.84 15.02 5.18
CA GLN A 42 -2.50 14.43 5.05
C GLN A 42 -2.03 13.75 6.35
N ALA A 43 -2.30 14.37 7.51
CA ALA A 43 -1.95 13.79 8.80
C ALA A 43 -2.72 12.47 9.08
N ALA A 44 -4.02 12.43 8.75
CA ALA A 44 -4.85 11.24 8.86
C ALA A 44 -4.36 10.13 7.92
N ASN A 45 -3.99 10.47 6.68
CA ASN A 45 -3.39 9.52 5.73
C ASN A 45 -2.06 8.96 6.25
N ALA A 46 -1.19 9.81 6.79
CA ALA A 46 0.08 9.37 7.36
C ALA A 46 -0.14 8.43 8.57
N GLN A 47 -1.08 8.74 9.45
CA GLN A 47 -1.47 7.84 10.54
C GLN A 47 -2.03 6.52 10.04
N LEU A 48 -2.91 6.54 9.04
CA LEU A 48 -3.48 5.33 8.45
C LEU A 48 -2.38 4.43 7.88
N ILE A 49 -1.43 4.99 7.13
CA ILE A 49 -0.28 4.25 6.59
C ILE A 49 0.54 3.61 7.72
N LEU A 50 0.82 4.34 8.81
CA LEU A 50 1.56 3.81 9.95
C LEU A 50 0.80 2.69 10.68
N LEU A 51 -0.52 2.82 10.83
CA LEU A 51 -1.36 1.79 11.42
C LEU A 51 -1.39 0.52 10.57
N LEU A 52 -1.55 0.67 9.25
CA LEU A 52 -1.47 -0.44 8.30
C LEU A 52 -0.09 -1.09 8.32
N ALA A 53 0.98 -0.27 8.42
CA ALA A 53 2.34 -0.78 8.51
C ALA A 53 2.56 -1.62 9.77
N ASN A 54 2.07 -1.15 10.91
CA ASN A 54 2.09 -1.91 12.16
C ASN A 54 1.24 -3.18 12.10
N HIS A 55 0.09 -3.13 11.41
CA HIS A 55 -0.79 -4.30 11.25
C HIS A 55 -0.15 -5.38 10.37
N ILE A 56 0.55 -4.99 9.30
CA ILE A 56 1.33 -5.90 8.45
C ILE A 56 2.47 -6.53 9.27
N GLY A 57 3.19 -5.72 10.05
CA GLY A 57 4.22 -6.19 10.98
C GLY A 57 5.47 -6.81 10.34
N ASP A 58 5.54 -6.84 9.00
CA ASP A 58 6.63 -7.43 8.22
C ASP A 58 7.45 -6.33 7.52
N HIS A 59 8.73 -6.24 7.89
CA HIS A 59 9.63 -5.21 7.37
C HIS A 59 9.93 -5.37 5.87
N ASP A 60 10.03 -6.60 5.37
CA ASP A 60 10.31 -6.88 3.96
C ASP A 60 9.10 -6.51 3.08
N VAL A 61 7.88 -6.77 3.57
CA VAL A 61 6.64 -6.33 2.90
C VAL A 61 6.56 -4.80 2.84
N LEU A 62 6.92 -4.10 3.92
CA LEU A 62 6.89 -2.64 3.96
C LEU A 62 7.92 -2.01 3.02
N LEU A 63 9.14 -2.56 2.97
CA LEU A 63 10.15 -2.13 2.02
C LEU A 63 9.69 -2.35 0.57
N ALA A 64 9.13 -3.53 0.27
CA ALA A 64 8.55 -3.81 -1.04
C ALA A 64 7.40 -2.84 -1.38
N ALA A 65 6.54 -2.50 -0.42
CA ALA A 65 5.47 -1.51 -0.58
C ALA A 65 6.02 -0.12 -0.96
N MET A 66 7.07 0.33 -0.26
CA MET A 66 7.70 1.62 -0.54
C MET A 66 8.34 1.66 -1.93
N HIS A 67 9.00 0.57 -2.33
CA HIS A 67 9.56 0.43 -3.68
C HIS A 67 8.45 0.47 -4.74
N ALA A 68 7.40 -0.33 -4.59
CA ALA A 68 6.28 -0.38 -5.52
C ALA A 68 5.54 0.97 -5.63
N ALA A 69 5.30 1.66 -4.51
CA ALA A 69 4.67 2.98 -4.50
C ALA A 69 5.51 4.01 -5.28
N ARG A 70 6.84 3.94 -5.18
CA ARG A 70 7.74 4.83 -5.91
C ARG A 70 7.79 4.51 -7.41
N GLU A 71 7.74 3.23 -7.77
CA GLU A 71 7.69 2.80 -9.17
C GLU A 71 6.36 3.15 -9.84
N GLY A 72 5.23 3.04 -9.14
CA GLY A 72 3.92 3.45 -9.65
C GLY A 72 3.86 4.94 -10.02
N ILE A 73 4.44 5.80 -9.20
CA ILE A 73 4.54 7.25 -9.48
C ILE A 73 5.46 7.52 -10.68
N ALA A 74 6.54 6.77 -10.82
CA ALA A 74 7.47 6.92 -11.95
C ALA A 74 6.85 6.40 -13.28
N GLY A 75 6.08 5.31 -13.22
CA GLY A 75 5.42 4.70 -14.39
C GLY A 75 4.34 5.57 -15.02
N ASP A 76 3.55 6.30 -14.21
CA ASP A 76 2.49 7.19 -14.71
C ASP A 76 3.02 8.40 -15.49
N THR A 77 4.28 8.81 -15.24
CA THR A 77 4.87 9.96 -15.95
C THR A 77 5.39 9.67 -17.35
N THR A 78 5.38 8.40 -17.82
CA THR A 78 5.95 8.03 -19.14
C THR A 78 4.93 7.82 -20.26
N THR A 79 3.62 7.84 -19.99
CA THR A 79 2.57 7.59 -21.02
C THR A 79 1.93 8.88 -21.58
N ALA A 80 2.50 10.06 -21.30
CA ALA A 80 2.06 11.32 -21.89
C ALA A 80 3.10 11.88 -22.88
N ASN A 81 3.32 11.21 -24.02
CA ASN A 81 3.94 11.82 -25.21
C ASN A 81 3.55 11.11 -26.51
#